data_AF-A0A924QLU2-F1
#
_entry.id   AF-A0A924QLU2-F1
#
_cell.length_a   1.000
_cell.length_b   1.000
_cell.length_c   1.000
_cell.angle_alpha   90.00
_cell.angle_beta   90.00
_cell.angle_gamma   90.00
#
_symmetry.space_group_name_H-M   'P 1'
#
loop_
_entity.id
_entity.type
_entity.pdbx_description
1 polymer ?
#
loop_
_entity_poly.entity_id
_entity_poly.type
_entity_poly.pdbx_seq_one_letter_code
_entity_poly.pdbx_strand_id
1 'polypeptide(L)'
;FLVRGEEVWQSLSIIEQAYKKVQAFKGAEAEIYHADVPEFYLPKKEDVYTKMEALIWHFKIIMGETAIPKGEVYQSVEGGNGELGFYFISDGGRTPYRLHFRRPCFIYYQAYAELTKGAMLSDAIMTMSSLNLIAGELDA
;
A
#
# COMPACT_ATOMS: atom_id res chain seq x y z
N PHE A 1 13.18 -17.49 9.59
CA PHE A 1 14.18 -16.66 10.30
C PHE A 1 15.32 -16.22 9.38
N LEU A 2 16.18 -17.12 8.89
CA LEU A 2 17.35 -16.73 8.07
C LEU A 2 16.98 -15.88 6.85
N VAL A 3 15.92 -16.27 6.14
CA VAL A 3 15.37 -15.50 5.00
C VAL A 3 15.02 -14.06 5.39
N ARG A 4 14.29 -13.88 6.50
CA ARG A 4 13.93 -12.54 7.02
C ARG A 4 15.16 -11.71 7.40
N GLY A 5 16.18 -12.35 7.98
CA GLY A 5 17.43 -11.68 8.29
C GLY A 5 18.12 -11.14 7.03
N GLU A 6 18.13 -11.93 5.95
CA GLU A 6 18.68 -11.51 4.67
C GLU A 6 17.83 -10.43 3.97
N GLU A 7 16.51 -10.54 4.03
CA GLU A 7 15.58 -9.52 3.51
C GLU A 7 15.84 -8.14 4.11
N VAL A 8 16.21 -8.05 5.38
CA VAL A 8 16.57 -6.78 6.04
C VAL A 8 17.83 -6.17 5.43
N TRP A 9 18.87 -6.97 5.18
CA TRP A 9 20.10 -6.50 4.53
C TRP A 9 19.86 -6.07 3.08
N GLN A 10 19.04 -6.82 2.35
CA GLN A 10 18.66 -6.44 0.98
C GLN A 10 17.81 -5.17 0.97
N SER A 11 16.89 -5.00 1.92
CA SER A 11 16.11 -3.77 2.09
C SER A 11 17.00 -2.56 2.34
N LEU A 12 18.03 -2.71 3.21
CA LEU A 12 19.03 -1.66 3.45
C LEU A 12 19.78 -1.30 2.16
N SER A 13 20.20 -2.31 1.37
CA SER A 13 20.85 -2.09 0.07
C SER A 13 19.96 -1.31 -0.89
N ILE A 14 18.67 -1.64 -0.98
CA ILE A 14 17.70 -0.95 -1.83
C ILE A 14 17.54 0.51 -1.38
N ILE A 15 17.49 0.78 -0.07
CA ILE A 15 17.43 2.15 0.48
C ILE A 15 18.65 2.96 0.07
N GLU A 16 19.86 2.39 0.19
CA GLU A 16 21.09 3.08 -0.23
C GLU A 16 21.12 3.37 -1.74
N GLN A 17 20.65 2.41 -2.55
CA GLN A 17 20.55 2.58 -4.00
C GLN A 17 19.53 3.66 -4.37
N ALA A 18 18.36 3.65 -3.74
CA ALA A 18 17.33 4.66 -3.93
C ALA A 18 17.84 6.04 -3.54
N TYR A 19 18.53 6.17 -2.39
CA TYR A 19 19.12 7.43 -1.94
C TYR A 19 20.13 7.98 -2.95
N LYS A 20 21.05 7.14 -3.44
CA LYS A 20 22.04 7.54 -4.46
C LYS A 20 21.36 7.96 -5.77
N LYS A 21 20.31 7.26 -6.20
CA LYS A 21 19.53 7.61 -7.39
C LYS A 21 18.81 8.96 -7.22
N VAL A 22 18.20 9.18 -6.07
CA VAL A 22 17.51 10.43 -5.74
C VAL A 22 18.48 11.63 -5.77
N GLN A 23 19.69 11.47 -5.22
CA GLN A 23 20.72 12.51 -5.31
C GLN A 23 21.25 12.75 -6.72
N ALA A 24 21.18 11.74 -7.60
CA ALA A 24 21.62 11.85 -8.98
C ALA A 24 20.60 12.56 -9.89
N PHE A 25 19.33 12.66 -9.47
CA PHE A 25 18.33 13.42 -10.22
C PHE A 25 18.73 14.90 -10.31
N LYS A 26 18.64 15.47 -11.52
CA LYS A 26 18.96 16.87 -11.80
C LYS A 26 17.85 17.48 -12.66
N GLY A 27 17.56 18.77 -12.42
CA GLY A 27 16.58 19.52 -13.20
C GLY A 27 15.14 19.12 -12.88
N ALA A 28 14.26 19.17 -13.89
CA ALA A 28 12.81 19.00 -13.73
C ALA A 28 12.38 17.64 -13.16
N GLU A 29 13.16 16.58 -13.37
CA GLU A 29 12.90 15.24 -12.81
C GLU A 29 13.07 15.18 -11.29
N ALA A 30 13.83 16.11 -10.69
CA ALA A 30 14.01 16.17 -9.24
C ALA A 30 12.82 16.86 -8.53
N GLU A 31 12.02 17.64 -9.25
CA GLU A 31 10.92 18.42 -8.68
C GLU A 31 9.56 17.70 -8.77
N ILE A 32 9.38 16.83 -9.78
CA ILE A 32 8.11 16.13 -10.03
C ILE A 32 8.12 14.79 -9.29
N TYR A 33 7.33 14.68 -8.22
CA TYR A 33 7.17 13.46 -7.41
C TYR A 33 5.75 12.86 -7.46
N HIS A 34 4.89 13.39 -8.34
CA HIS A 34 3.52 12.94 -8.53
C HIS A 34 3.22 12.76 -10.02
N ALA A 35 2.20 11.96 -10.34
CA ALA A 35 1.73 11.81 -11.71
C ALA A 35 1.08 13.11 -12.22
N ASP A 36 1.12 13.33 -13.54
CA ASP A 36 0.44 14.44 -14.20
C ASP A 36 -1.06 14.15 -14.34
N VAL A 37 -1.78 14.29 -13.22
CA VAL A 37 -3.23 14.04 -13.10
C VAL A 37 -3.91 15.20 -12.35
N PRO A 38 -4.14 16.35 -13.01
CA PRO A 38 -4.68 17.55 -12.37
C PRO A 38 -6.06 17.35 -11.73
N GLU A 39 -6.84 16.36 -12.18
CA GLU A 39 -8.14 16.03 -11.61
C GLU A 39 -8.05 15.30 -10.27
N PHE A 40 -6.89 14.75 -9.91
CA PHE A 40 -6.69 13.94 -8.70
C PHE A 40 -5.59 14.46 -7.79
N TYR A 41 -4.69 15.30 -8.31
CA TYR A 41 -3.61 15.90 -7.54
C TYR A 41 -3.93 17.36 -7.16
N LEU A 42 -3.77 17.68 -5.88
CA LEU A 42 -4.12 19.00 -5.38
C LEU A 42 -3.17 20.08 -5.94
N PRO A 43 -3.71 21.25 -6.34
CA PRO A 43 -2.88 22.37 -6.76
C PRO A 43 -2.01 22.89 -5.61
N LYS A 44 -0.90 23.56 -5.95
CA LYS A 44 0.01 24.16 -4.97
C LYS A 44 -0.74 25.12 -4.05
N LYS A 45 -0.41 25.07 -2.76
CA LYS A 45 -1.17 25.81 -1.75
C LYS A 45 -1.14 27.34 -1.96
N GLU A 46 -0.02 27.87 -2.44
CA GLU A 46 0.14 29.30 -2.76
C GLU A 46 -0.78 29.74 -3.90
N ASP A 47 -0.96 28.90 -4.91
CA ASP A 47 -1.84 29.16 -6.05
C ASP A 47 -3.31 29.18 -5.65
N VAL A 48 -3.71 28.33 -4.68
CA VAL A 48 -5.09 28.28 -4.16
C VAL A 48 -5.53 29.61 -3.54
N TYR A 49 -4.59 30.39 -2.99
CA TYR A 49 -4.90 31.69 -2.39
C TYR A 49 -4.91 32.86 -3.38
N THR A 50 -4.33 32.67 -4.57
CA THR A 50 -4.09 33.77 -5.53
C THR A 50 -4.86 33.60 -6.84
N LYS A 51 -5.12 32.36 -7.26
CA LYS A 51 -5.78 32.01 -8.52
C LYS A 51 -7.14 31.38 -8.26
N MET A 52 -8.17 31.92 -8.92
CA MET A 52 -9.54 31.43 -8.78
C MET A 52 -9.69 29.99 -9.27
N GLU A 53 -9.04 29.62 -10.37
CA GLU A 53 -9.10 28.27 -10.95
C GLU A 53 -8.51 27.23 -9.99
N ALA A 54 -7.38 27.55 -9.34
CA ALA A 54 -6.74 26.66 -8.37
C ALA A 54 -7.65 26.43 -7.15
N LEU A 55 -8.37 27.46 -6.69
CA LEU A 55 -9.35 27.32 -5.62
C LEU A 55 -10.53 26.43 -6.01
N ILE A 56 -11.07 26.59 -7.23
CA ILE A 56 -12.16 25.76 -7.74
C ILE A 56 -11.73 24.29 -7.79
N TRP A 57 -10.56 24.00 -8.37
CA TRP A 57 -10.06 22.62 -8.46
C TRP A 57 -9.77 22.01 -7.10
N HIS A 58 -9.17 22.76 -6.17
CA HIS A 58 -8.99 22.32 -4.80
C HIS A 58 -10.32 21.93 -4.14
N PHE A 59 -11.37 22.74 -4.32
CA PHE A 59 -12.70 22.42 -3.80
C PHE A 59 -13.31 21.17 -4.44
N LYS A 60 -13.29 21.07 -5.78
CA LYS A 60 -13.84 19.92 -6.51
C LYS A 60 -13.19 18.60 -6.10
N ILE A 61 -11.86 18.56 -5.98
CA ILE A 61 -11.13 17.35 -5.58
C ILE A 61 -11.51 16.91 -4.16
N ILE A 62 -11.53 17.85 -3.21
CA ILE A 62 -11.89 17.56 -1.81
C ILE A 62 -13.35 17.12 -1.67
N MET A 63 -14.25 17.71 -2.46
CA MET A 63 -15.66 17.32 -2.49
C MET A 63 -15.92 16.02 -3.24
N GLY A 64 -14.92 15.49 -3.96
CA GLY A 64 -15.05 14.28 -4.76
C GLY A 64 -15.93 14.48 -6.00
N GLU A 65 -15.97 15.69 -6.56
CA GLU A 65 -16.63 16.02 -7.83
C GLU A 65 -15.72 15.68 -9.04
N THR A 66 -15.04 14.54 -8.94
CA THR A 66 -14.14 14.01 -9.96
C THR A 66 -14.77 12.75 -10.54
N ALA A 67 -14.73 12.61 -11.86
CA ALA A 67 -15.33 11.46 -12.52
C ALA A 67 -14.49 10.21 -12.23
N ILE A 68 -15.03 9.29 -11.43
CA ILE A 68 -14.38 8.01 -11.17
C ILE A 68 -14.82 6.99 -12.23
N PRO A 69 -13.88 6.29 -12.89
CA PRO A 69 -14.25 5.24 -13.84
C PRO A 69 -14.96 4.09 -13.13
N LYS A 70 -15.98 3.53 -13.79
CA LYS A 70 -16.63 2.30 -13.33
C LYS A 70 -15.77 1.11 -13.70
N GLY A 71 -15.62 0.15 -12.80
CA GLY A 71 -14.86 -1.06 -13.07
C GLY A 71 -14.39 -1.76 -11.81
N GLU A 72 -13.67 -2.85 -12.02
CA GLU A 72 -13.02 -3.63 -10.99
C GLU A 72 -11.52 -3.72 -11.26
N VAL A 73 -10.72 -3.69 -10.20
CA VAL A 73 -9.27 -3.86 -10.28
C VAL A 73 -8.79 -4.69 -9.11
N TYR A 74 -7.88 -5.61 -9.41
CA TYR A 74 -7.06 -6.27 -8.41
C TYR A 74 -5.61 -5.85 -8.61
N GLN A 75 -4.99 -5.32 -7.57
CA GLN A 75 -3.57 -4.99 -7.57
C GLN A 75 -2.93 -5.49 -6.28
N SER A 76 -1.78 -6.14 -6.39
CA SER A 76 -1.03 -6.63 -5.24
C SER A 76 0.34 -6.00 -5.16
N VAL A 77 0.86 -5.98 -3.93
CA VAL A 77 2.22 -5.57 -3.59
C VAL A 77 2.82 -6.60 -2.64
N GLU A 78 4.13 -6.76 -2.70
CA GLU A 78 4.85 -7.58 -1.73
C GLU A 78 5.00 -6.77 -0.43
N GLY A 79 4.22 -7.13 0.58
CA GLY A 79 4.31 -6.56 1.92
C GLY A 79 5.27 -7.36 2.79
N GLY A 80 5.53 -6.84 4.00
CA GLY A 80 6.38 -7.54 4.97
C GLY A 80 5.83 -8.91 5.40
N ASN A 81 4.56 -9.23 5.15
CA ASN A 81 3.96 -10.54 5.47
C ASN A 81 3.67 -11.40 4.23
N GLY A 82 4.15 -10.98 3.05
CA GLY A 82 3.84 -11.59 1.76
C GLY A 82 2.90 -10.72 0.93
N GLU A 83 2.22 -11.34 -0.03
CA GLU A 83 1.37 -10.64 -1.00
C GLU A 83 0.15 -9.96 -0.35
N LEU A 84 0.19 -8.63 -0.26
CA LEU A 84 -0.93 -7.78 0.14
C LEU A 84 -1.67 -7.32 -1.10
N GLY A 85 -2.94 -7.74 -1.23
CA GLY A 85 -3.76 -7.44 -2.40
C GLY A 85 -4.93 -6.51 -2.09
N PHE A 86 -5.23 -5.63 -3.04
CA PHE A 86 -6.35 -4.71 -3.01
C PHE A 86 -7.30 -5.07 -4.16
N TYR A 87 -8.49 -5.57 -3.80
CA TYR A 87 -9.58 -5.78 -4.73
C TYR A 87 -10.58 -4.64 -4.58
N PHE A 88 -10.69 -3.81 -5.61
CA PHE A 88 -11.47 -2.57 -5.59
C PHE A 88 -12.50 -2.59 -6.72
N ILE A 89 -13.76 -2.27 -6.38
CA ILE A 89 -14.86 -2.11 -7.33
C ILE A 89 -15.40 -0.69 -7.19
N SER A 90 -15.49 0.00 -8.34
CA SER A 90 -16.08 1.33 -8.49
C SER A 90 -17.34 1.26 -9.35
N ASP A 91 -18.44 1.82 -8.86
CA ASP A 91 -19.67 2.06 -9.61
C ASP A 91 -19.74 3.48 -10.21
N GLY A 92 -18.63 4.23 -10.11
CA GLY A 92 -18.50 5.63 -10.51
C GLY A 92 -18.93 6.62 -9.42
N GLY A 93 -19.32 6.15 -8.24
CA GLY A 93 -19.57 6.97 -7.07
C GLY A 93 -18.29 7.52 -6.44
N ARG A 94 -18.46 8.40 -5.45
CA ARG A 94 -17.36 9.03 -4.70
C ARG A 94 -16.63 8.05 -3.77
N THR A 95 -17.30 6.98 -3.35
CA THR A 95 -16.76 5.96 -2.45
C THR A 95 -16.62 4.64 -3.18
N PRO A 96 -15.66 3.77 -2.80
CA PRO A 96 -15.63 2.40 -3.30
C PRO A 96 -17.00 1.74 -3.14
N TYR A 97 -17.51 1.13 -4.21
CA TYR A 97 -18.67 0.26 -4.12
C TYR A 97 -18.32 -0.97 -3.26
N ARG A 98 -17.11 -1.51 -3.49
CA ARG A 98 -16.54 -2.56 -2.64
C ARG A 98 -15.02 -2.40 -2.60
N LEU A 99 -14.47 -2.59 -1.40
CA LEU A 99 -13.04 -2.73 -1.19
C LEU A 99 -12.81 -3.99 -0.36
N HIS A 100 -11.98 -4.90 -0.86
CA HIS A 100 -11.61 -6.12 -0.17
C HIS A 100 -10.11 -6.30 -0.19
N PHE A 101 -9.54 -6.59 0.97
CA PHE A 101 -8.12 -6.84 1.12
C PHE A 101 -7.84 -8.35 1.08
N ARG A 102 -6.97 -8.77 0.16
CA ARG A 102 -6.29 -10.07 0.28
C ARG A 102 -5.21 -9.91 1.34
N ARG A 103 -5.53 -10.34 2.54
CA ARG A 103 -4.70 -10.23 3.74
C ARG A 103 -3.70 -11.40 3.79
N PRO A 104 -2.38 -11.17 3.66
CA PRO A 104 -1.38 -12.22 3.79
C PRO A 104 -1.59 -13.08 5.05
N CYS A 105 -1.77 -12.43 6.21
CA CYS A 105 -1.98 -13.10 7.50
C CYS A 105 -3.10 -14.14 7.47
N PHE A 106 -4.23 -13.82 6.83
CA PHE A 106 -5.39 -14.71 6.79
C PHE A 106 -5.13 -15.98 5.98
N ILE A 107 -4.36 -15.88 4.89
CA ILE A 107 -4.14 -16.99 3.97
C ILE A 107 -3.25 -18.05 4.62
N TYR A 108 -2.07 -17.68 5.12
CA TYR A 108 -1.16 -18.68 5.69
C TYR A 108 -1.57 -19.15 7.10
N TYR A 109 -2.35 -18.37 7.84
CA TYR A 109 -2.84 -18.80 9.16
C TYR A 109 -3.78 -20.01 9.08
N GLN A 110 -4.44 -20.22 7.94
CA GLN A 110 -5.25 -21.43 7.70
C GLN A 110 -4.42 -22.73 7.82
N ALA A 111 -3.12 -22.67 7.54
CA ALA A 111 -2.22 -23.82 7.66
C ALA A 111 -1.75 -24.08 9.11
N TYR A 112 -2.02 -23.17 10.06
CA TYR A 112 -1.47 -23.25 11.42
C TYR A 112 -1.85 -24.53 12.17
N ALA A 113 -3.09 -25.00 12.02
CA ALA A 113 -3.55 -26.24 12.64
C ALA A 113 -2.77 -27.46 12.14
N GLU A 114 -2.45 -27.51 10.85
CA GLU A 114 -1.67 -28.60 10.26
C GLU A 114 -0.18 -28.49 10.63
N LEU A 115 0.37 -27.27 10.67
CA LEU A 115 1.77 -27.01 11.07
C LEU A 115 2.07 -27.39 12.52
N THR A 116 1.07 -27.35 13.40
CA THR A 116 1.24 -27.63 14.84
C THR A 116 0.81 -29.03 15.26
N LYS A 117 0.27 -29.82 14.33
CA LYS A 117 -0.27 -31.14 14.61
C LYS A 117 0.83 -32.11 15.05
N GLY A 118 0.66 -32.70 16.23
CA GLY A 118 1.63 -33.63 16.82
C GLY A 118 2.87 -32.97 17.43
N ALA A 119 2.94 -31.64 17.45
CA ALA A 119 4.00 -30.88 18.11
C ALA A 119 3.69 -30.62 19.59
N MET A 120 4.67 -30.13 20.34
CA MET A 120 4.46 -29.72 21.73
C MET A 120 3.80 -28.34 21.81
N LEU A 121 3.20 -28.01 22.97
CA LEU A 121 2.59 -26.70 23.20
C LEU A 121 3.59 -25.55 23.03
N SER A 122 4.86 -25.76 23.40
CA SER A 122 5.94 -24.78 23.18
C SER A 122 6.17 -24.49 21.69
N ASP A 123 6.05 -25.51 20.84
CA ASP A 123 6.28 -25.39 19.41
C ASP A 123 5.15 -24.63 18.73
N ALA A 124 3.92 -24.70 19.28
CA ALA A 124 2.79 -23.91 18.80
C ALA A 124 3.08 -22.40 18.91
N ILE A 125 3.62 -21.94 20.04
CA ILE A 125 3.98 -20.53 20.26
C ILE A 125 5.07 -20.08 19.26
N MET A 126 6.10 -20.90 19.09
CA MET A 126 7.20 -20.61 18.17
C MET A 126 6.73 -20.60 16.71
N THR A 127 5.89 -21.55 16.32
CA THR A 127 5.31 -21.63 14.98
C THR A 127 4.46 -20.40 14.68
N MET A 128 3.57 -20.03 15.60
CA MET A 128 2.74 -18.83 15.45
C MET A 128 3.58 -17.56 15.32
N SER A 129 4.63 -17.43 16.13
CA SER A 129 5.56 -16.29 16.05
C SER A 129 6.32 -16.25 14.72
N SER A 130 6.69 -17.43 14.20
CA SER A 130 7.42 -17.54 12.93
C SER A 130 6.60 -17.14 11.70
N LEU A 131 5.27 -17.25 11.80
CA LEU A 131 4.32 -16.80 10.78
C LEU A 131 4.09 -15.28 10.80
N ASN A 132 4.62 -14.55 11.78
CA ASN A 132 4.48 -13.10 11.94
C ASN A 132 3.00 -12.62 11.87
N LEU A 133 2.14 -13.22 12.69
CA LEU A 133 0.71 -12.92 12.69
C LEU A 133 0.42 -11.52 13.27
N ILE A 134 -0.27 -10.68 12.50
CA ILE A 134 -0.79 -9.39 12.96
C ILE A 134 -2.32 -9.45 13.03
N ALA A 135 -2.87 -9.38 14.25
CA ALA A 135 -4.31 -9.54 14.48
C ALA A 135 -5.16 -8.52 13.69
N GLY A 136 -4.71 -7.26 13.60
CA GLY A 136 -5.43 -6.25 12.83
C GLY A 136 -5.45 -6.53 11.33
N GLU A 137 -4.41 -7.15 10.78
CA GLU A 137 -4.39 -7.55 9.36
C GLU A 137 -5.25 -8.80 9.12
N LEU A 138 -5.28 -9.72 10.08
CA LEU A 138 -6.07 -10.94 10.00
C LEU A 138 -7.59 -10.64 9.91
N ASP A 139 -8.05 -9.71 10.74
CA ASP A 139 -9.48 -9.41 10.95
C ASP A 139 -10.06 -8.36 9.98
N ALA A 140 -9.21 -7.61 9.28
CA ALA A 140 -9.60 -6.48 8.40
C ALA A 140 -10.51 -6.85 7.20
#